data_AF-A0A2E2AE65-F1
#
_entry.id   AF-A0A2E2AE65-F1
#
_cell.length_a   1.000
_cell.length_b   1.000
_cell.length_c   1.000
_cell.angle_alpha   90.00
_cell.angle_beta   90.00
_cell.angle_gamma   90.00
#
_symmetry.space_group_name_H-M   'P 1'
#
loop_
_entity.id
_entity.type
_entity.pdbx_description
1 polymer ?
#
loop_
_entity_poly.entity_id
_entity_poly.type
_entity_poly.pdbx_seq_one_letter_code
_entity_poly.pdbx_strand_id
1 'polypeptide(L)'
;MSKNNGFRQGMQIAFRLGTELTVATFIGAILGYGVDRFFSVGPWGLAFGVILGGAAGSLNVYRAAMSLTIEDENTEDDNNF
;
A
#
# COMPACT_ATOMS: atom_id res chain seq x y z
N MET A 1 -20.47 2.35 -26.10
CA MET A 1 -20.41 1.34 -25.03
C MET A 1 -19.10 1.54 -24.26
N SER A 2 -19.07 2.34 -23.18
CA SER A 2 -17.82 2.81 -22.53
C SER A 2 -17.76 2.62 -21.00
N LYS A 3 -18.75 1.97 -20.38
CA LYS A 3 -18.88 1.93 -18.91
C LYS A 3 -18.04 0.83 -18.22
N ASN A 4 -17.44 -0.09 -18.98
CA ASN A 4 -16.71 -1.24 -18.40
C ASN A 4 -15.25 -0.90 -18.03
N ASN A 5 -14.65 0.12 -18.65
CA ASN A 5 -13.21 0.38 -18.50
C ASN A 5 -12.87 1.09 -17.18
N GLY A 6 -13.63 2.11 -16.79
CA GLY A 6 -13.40 2.83 -15.52
C GLY A 6 -13.61 1.95 -14.28
N PHE A 7 -14.57 1.01 -14.33
CA PHE A 7 -14.77 0.04 -13.24
C PHE A 7 -13.59 -0.93 -13.12
N ARG A 8 -13.09 -1.45 -14.25
CA ARG A 8 -11.91 -2.35 -14.28
C ARG A 8 -10.65 -1.63 -13.80
N GLN A 9 -10.47 -0.37 -14.18
CA GLN A 9 -9.34 0.46 -13.75
C GLN A 9 -9.39 0.76 -12.25
N GLY A 10 -10.55 1.18 -11.72
CA GLY A 10 -10.73 1.41 -10.28
C GLY A 10 -10.51 0.14 -9.47
N MET A 11 -10.97 -1.01 -9.97
CA MET A 11 -10.72 -2.31 -9.34
C MET A 11 -9.23 -2.68 -9.34
N GLN A 12 -8.52 -2.48 -10.45
CA GLN A 12 -7.09 -2.75 -10.54
C GLN A 12 -6.28 -1.90 -9.54
N ILE A 13 -6.60 -0.62 -9.43
CA ILE A 13 -5.96 0.30 -8.47
C ILE A 13 -6.26 -0.16 -7.04
N ALA A 14 -7.53 -0.42 -6.71
CA ALA A 14 -7.93 -0.86 -5.37
C ALA A 14 -7.23 -2.17 -4.95
N PHE A 15 -7.15 -3.15 -5.85
CA PHE A 15 -6.42 -4.40 -5.58
C PHE A 15 -4.94 -4.15 -5.35
N ARG A 16 -4.28 -3.33 -6.17
CA ARG A 16 -2.87 -3.00 -5.99
C ARG A 16 -2.62 -2.38 -4.61
N LEU A 17 -3.37 -1.32 -4.26
CA LEU A 17 -3.23 -0.64 -2.97
C LEU A 17 -3.51 -1.60 -1.79
N GLY A 18 -4.55 -2.43 -1.90
CA GLY A 18 -4.88 -3.44 -0.89
C GLY A 18 -3.79 -4.50 -0.72
N THR A 19 -3.21 -4.98 -1.83
CA THR A 19 -2.11 -5.96 -1.78
C THR A 19 -0.83 -5.37 -1.21
N GLU A 20 -0.47 -4.13 -1.54
CA GLU A 20 0.71 -3.47 -0.98
C GLU A 20 0.57 -3.32 0.55
N LEU A 21 -0.60 -2.87 1.02
CA LEU A 21 -0.88 -2.76 2.46
C LEU A 21 -0.83 -4.13 3.15
N THR A 22 -1.44 -5.16 2.54
CA THR A 22 -1.49 -6.52 3.09
C THR A 22 -0.09 -7.12 3.18
N VAL A 23 0.72 -6.99 2.11
CA VAL A 23 2.09 -7.52 2.05
C VAL A 23 2.98 -6.80 3.06
N ALA A 24 2.93 -5.47 3.14
CA ALA A 24 3.72 -4.71 4.12
C ALA A 24 3.36 -5.09 5.57
N THR A 25 2.06 -5.22 5.87
CA THR A 25 1.58 -5.65 7.19
C THR A 25 2.03 -7.08 7.50
N PHE A 26 1.94 -8.00 6.53
CA PHE A 26 2.33 -9.41 6.70
C PHE A 26 3.84 -9.55 6.95
N ILE A 27 4.67 -8.80 6.22
CA ILE A 27 6.12 -8.75 6.44
C ILE A 27 6.42 -8.20 7.84
N GLY A 28 5.75 -7.12 8.26
CA GLY A 28 5.89 -6.56 9.60
C GLY A 28 5.51 -7.55 10.70
N ALA A 29 4.44 -8.32 10.50
CA ALA A 29 4.01 -9.37 11.42
C ALA A 29 5.04 -10.52 11.51
N ILE A 30 5.59 -10.98 10.38
CA ILE A 30 6.64 -12.02 10.35
C ILE A 30 7.90 -11.53 11.08
N LEU A 31 8.33 -10.30 10.81
CA LEU A 31 9.48 -9.70 11.48
C LEU A 31 9.25 -9.56 12.99
N GLY A 32 8.08 -9.04 13.38
CA GLY A 32 7.70 -8.90 14.79
C GLY A 32 7.64 -10.24 15.52
N TYR A 33 7.08 -11.26 14.89
CA TYR A 33 7.07 -12.63 15.43
C TYR A 33 8.49 -13.20 15.58
N GLY A 34 9.38 -12.93 14.62
CA GLY A 34 10.79 -13.29 14.72
C GLY A 34 11.45 -12.65 15.93
N VAL A 35 11.23 -11.35 16.16
CA VAL A 35 11.75 -10.62 17.32
C VAL A 35 11.25 -11.23 18.63
N ASP A 36 9.95 -11.54 18.73
CA ASP A 36 9.38 -12.18 19.92
C ASP A 36 10.04 -13.53 20.20
N ARG A 37 10.34 -14.32 19.16
CA ARG A 37 11.05 -15.59 19.28
C ARG A 37 12.49 -15.42 19.79
N PHE A 38 13.22 -14.42 19.31
CA PHE A 38 14.63 -14.21 19.68
C PHE A 38 14.78 -13.67 21.10
N PHE A 39 13.94 -12.74 21.51
CA PHE A 39 14.07 -12.05 22.79
C PHE A 39 13.21 -12.68 23.91
N SER A 40 12.36 -13.67 23.59
CA SER A 40 11.38 -14.27 24.52
C SER A 40 10.53 -13.23 25.26
N VAL A 41 10.45 -12.01 24.72
CA VAL A 41 9.41 -11.04 25.07
C VAL A 41 8.09 -11.64 24.60
N GLY A 42 7.01 -11.38 25.34
CA GLY A 42 5.65 -11.76 24.91
C GLY A 42 5.30 -11.13 23.53
N PRO A 43 4.03 -11.16 23.09
CA PRO A 43 3.62 -10.78 21.72
C PRO A 43 3.76 -9.27 21.36
N TRP A 44 4.65 -8.56 22.04
CA TRP A 44 4.94 -7.14 21.91
C TRP A 44 5.64 -6.79 20.61
N GLY A 45 6.66 -7.56 20.20
CA GLY A 45 7.34 -7.38 18.92
C GLY A 45 6.40 -7.61 17.74
N LEU A 46 5.50 -8.60 17.83
CA LEU A 46 4.42 -8.79 16.86
C LEU A 46 3.48 -7.57 16.81
N ALA A 47 3.05 -7.06 17.97
CA ALA A 47 2.18 -5.87 18.01
C ALA A 47 2.83 -4.64 17.36
N PHE A 48 4.08 -4.33 17.72
CA PHE A 48 4.84 -3.24 17.10
C PHE A 48 5.12 -3.51 15.62
N GLY A 49 5.44 -4.75 15.25
CA GLY A 49 5.71 -5.16 13.88
C GLY A 49 4.51 -4.99 12.95
N VAL A 50 3.29 -5.31 13.42
CA VAL A 50 2.04 -5.09 12.67
C VAL A 50 1.78 -3.59 12.50
N ILE A 51 1.95 -2.78 13.55
CA ILE A 51 1.75 -1.32 13.47
C ILE A 51 2.75 -0.70 12.49
N LEU A 52 4.03 -1.06 12.59
CA LEU A 52 5.07 -0.57 11.69
C LEU A 52 4.85 -1.04 10.25
N GLY A 53 4.47 -2.30 10.05
CA GLY A 53 4.13 -2.83 8.73
C GLY A 53 2.93 -2.13 8.09
N GLY A 54 1.89 -1.87 8.89
CA GLY A 54 0.72 -1.10 8.46
C GLY A 54 1.05 0.35 8.13
N ALA A 55 1.90 1.01 8.95
CA ALA A 55 2.37 2.37 8.68
C ALA A 55 3.21 2.45 7.40
N ALA A 56 4.16 1.51 7.22
CA ALA A 56 4.97 1.43 6.01
C ALA A 56 4.11 1.16 4.76
N GLY A 57 3.14 0.25 4.86
CA GLY A 57 2.18 -0.03 3.79
C GLY A 57 1.33 1.19 3.43
N SER A 58 0.85 1.92 4.43
CA SER A 58 0.05 3.15 4.25
C SER A 58 0.85 4.24 3.54
N LEU A 59 2.14 4.41 3.88
CA LEU A 59 3.03 5.35 3.20
C LEU A 59 3.26 4.97 1.73
N ASN A 60 3.37 3.68 1.42
CA ASN A 60 3.54 3.21 0.04
C ASN A 60 2.27 3.43 -0.79
N VAL A 61 1.11 3.14 -0.21
CA VAL A 61 -0.21 3.41 -0.79
C VAL A 61 -0.40 4.91 -1.04
N TYR A 62 -0.05 5.76 -0.07
CA TYR A 62 -0.13 7.21 -0.22
C TYR A 62 0.76 7.71 -1.36
N ARG A 63 1.99 7.20 -1.47
CA ARG A 63 2.89 7.54 -2.59
C ARG A 63 2.32 7.10 -3.94
N ALA A 64 1.74 5.91 -4.01
CA ALA A 64 1.10 5.39 -5.23
C ALA A 64 -0.11 6.23 -5.63
N ALA A 65 -0.92 6.66 -4.66
CA ALA A 65 -2.05 7.56 -4.90
C ALA A 65 -1.59 8.93 -5.40
N MET A 66 -0.56 9.50 -4.78
CA MET A 66 0.02 10.79 -5.19
C MET A 66 0.57 10.73 -6.63
N SER A 67 1.25 9.63 -7.02
CA SER A 67 1.75 9.50 -8.40
C SER A 67 0.64 9.46 -9.44
N LEU A 68 -0.51 8.84 -9.12
CA LEU A 68 -1.67 8.82 -10.01
C LEU A 68 -2.25 10.23 -10.22
N THR A 69 -2.33 11.05 -9.17
CA THR A 69 -2.81 12.44 -9.30
C THR A 69 -1.86 13.32 -10.13
N ILE A 70 -0.55 13.12 -10.02
CA ILE A 70 0.44 13.91 -10.79
C ILE A 70 0.41 13.57 -12.29
N GLU A 71 0.06 12.34 -12.65
CA GLU A 71 -0.06 11.87 -14.03
C GLU A 71 -1.28 12.46 -14.75
N ASP A 72 -2.40 12.65 -14.04
CA ASP A 72 -3.59 13.33 -14.55
C ASP A 72 -3.33 14.83 -14.81
N GLU A 73 -2.51 15.50 -13.98
CA GLU A 73 -2.19 16.93 -14.14
C GLU A 73 -1.25 17.21 -15.32
N ASN A 74 -0.27 16.34 -15.61
CA ASN A 74 0.70 16.52 -16.73
C ASN A 74 0.15 16.14 -18.12
N THR A 75 -1.05 15.55 -18.19
CA THR A 75 -1.67 15.16 -19.47
C THR A 75 -2.58 16.28 -20.03
N GLU A 76 -2.85 17.34 -19.26
CA GLU A 76 -3.69 18.48 -19.64
C GLU A 76 -2.90 19.67 -20.26
N ASP A 77 -1.57 19.63 -20.18
CA ASP A 77 -0.65 20.67 -20.66
C ASP A 77 -0.05 20.34 -22.05
N ASP A 78 0.06 19.06 -22.43
CA ASP A 78 0.64 18.62 -23.73
C ASP A 78 -0.40 18.59 -24.88
N ASN A 79 -1.69 18.61 -24.57
CA ASN A 79 -2.80 18.58 -25.54
C ASN A 79 -3.33 19.98 -25.92
N ASN A 80 -2.64 21.05 -25.52
CA ASN A 80 -3.03 22.45 -25.75
C ASN A 80 -2.09 23.21 -26.72
N PHE A 81 -1.39 22.48 -27.62
CA PHE A 81 -0.57 23.04 -28.71
C PHE A 81 -1.02 22.54 -30.09
#